data_AF-A0A9P6A7M9-F1
#
_entry.id   AF-A0A9P6A7M9-F1
#
_cell.length_a   1.000
_cell.length_b   1.000
_cell.length_c   1.000
_cell.angle_alpha   90.00
_cell.angle_beta   90.00
_cell.angle_gamma   90.00
#
_symmetry.space_group_name_H-M   'P 1'
#
loop_
_entity.id
_entity.type
_entity.pdbx_description
1 polymer ?
#
loop_
_entity_poly.entity_id
_entity_poly.type
_entity_poly.pdbx_seq_one_letter_code
_entity_poly.pdbx_strand_id
1 'polypeptide(L)'
;MFPIQLANDDLLGLLKRFPKLIHLSLGLHAGDRLEPTLDVTVLSPLIGCCPKMKYLGLHMRVPTDHPLLRPDALATSKPAKSLATICVGTSPFTDNLLPVAVYLSRILPESCRLVGLEELEPLQDMLTTLIQVQKQERTRASKSRSFGRSSLA
;
A
#
# COMPACT_ATOMS: atom_id res chain seq x y z
N MET A 1 8.54 14.85 25.37
CA MET A 1 7.18 14.41 24.95
C MET A 1 7.30 12.93 24.64
N PHE A 2 6.51 12.07 25.27
CA PHE A 2 6.57 10.64 24.96
C PHE A 2 5.90 10.37 23.62
N PRO A 3 6.44 9.46 22.81
CA PRO A 3 5.82 9.10 21.55
C PRO A 3 4.49 8.40 21.79
N ILE A 4 3.49 8.73 20.99
CA ILE A 4 2.21 8.04 21.01
C ILE A 4 2.45 6.64 20.43
N GLN A 5 2.43 5.64 21.30
CA GLN A 5 2.35 4.24 20.86
C GLN A 5 0.92 4.00 20.39
N LEU A 6 0.75 3.77 19.09
CA LEU A 6 -0.55 3.56 18.48
C LEU A 6 -0.58 2.16 17.88
N ALA A 7 -1.43 1.28 18.39
CA ALA A 7 -1.63 -0.02 17.77
C ALA A 7 -2.50 0.10 16.51
N ASN A 8 -2.48 -0.93 15.66
CA ASN A 8 -3.29 -0.99 14.45
C ASN A 8 -4.78 -0.75 14.75
N ASP A 9 -5.31 -1.36 15.81
CA ASP A 9 -6.73 -1.25 16.18
C ASP A 9 -7.11 0.15 16.68
N ASP A 10 -6.21 0.81 17.42
CA ASP A 10 -6.41 2.19 17.89
C ASP A 10 -6.49 3.15 16.70
N LEU A 11 -5.58 2.99 15.75
CA LEU A 11 -5.56 3.80 14.53
C LEU A 11 -6.84 3.60 13.71
N LEU A 12 -7.27 2.35 13.52
CA LEU A 12 -8.49 2.06 12.78
C LEU A 12 -9.73 2.58 13.51
N GLY A 13 -9.78 2.44 14.84
CA GLY A 13 -10.84 3.00 15.68
C GLY A 13 -10.93 4.52 15.55
N LEU A 14 -9.78 5.20 15.55
CA LEU A 14 -9.69 6.64 15.33
C LEU A 14 -10.21 7.01 13.94
N LEU A 15 -9.73 6.35 12.88
CA LEU A 15 -10.05 6.71 11.50
C LEU A 15 -11.50 6.42 11.10
N LYS A 16 -12.14 5.42 11.71
CA LYS A 16 -13.59 5.20 11.56
C LYS A 16 -14.40 6.42 12.00
N ARG A 17 -13.90 7.23 12.93
CA ARG A 17 -14.56 8.48 13.38
C ARG A 17 -14.33 9.64 12.42
N PHE A 18 -13.37 9.52 11.50
CA PHE A 18 -12.99 10.57 10.55
C PHE A 18 -12.98 10.06 9.09
N PRO A 19 -14.11 9.56 8.55
CA PRO A 19 -14.17 8.97 7.21
C PRO A 19 -13.87 9.97 6.06
N LYS A 20 -13.87 11.27 6.35
CA LYS A 20 -13.55 12.35 5.40
C LYS A 20 -12.08 12.78 5.48
N LEU A 21 -11.23 12.08 6.23
CA LEU A 21 -9.82 12.44 6.38
C LEU A 21 -9.11 12.39 5.02
N ILE A 22 -8.39 13.45 4.69
CA ILE A 22 -7.68 13.61 3.41
C ILE A 22 -6.17 13.42 3.60
N HIS A 23 -5.65 13.82 4.76
CA HIS A 23 -4.24 13.86 5.07
C HIS A 23 -4.01 13.30 6.47
N LEU A 24 -3.21 12.25 6.58
CA LEU A 24 -2.76 11.69 7.85
C LEU A 24 -1.23 11.58 7.81
N SER A 25 -0.56 12.06 8.85
CA SER A 25 0.89 11.90 9.03
C SER A 25 1.18 11.64 10.50
N LEU A 26 1.73 10.47 10.82
CA LEU A 26 2.07 10.04 12.18
C LEU A 26 3.48 9.46 12.20
N GLY A 27 4.32 9.95 13.12
CA GLY A 27 5.62 9.33 13.44
C GLY A 27 6.71 9.45 12.36
N LEU A 28 6.59 10.39 11.42
CA LEU A 28 7.58 10.59 10.34
C LEU A 28 8.72 11.56 10.68
N HIS A 29 8.86 12.01 11.93
CA HIS A 29 9.96 12.91 12.29
C HIS A 29 11.29 12.15 12.42
N ALA A 30 12.24 12.50 11.56
CA ALA A 30 13.55 11.87 11.37
C ALA A 30 14.49 11.87 12.59
N GLY A 31 14.09 12.44 13.72
CA GLY A 31 14.89 12.48 14.95
C GLY A 31 14.62 11.32 15.91
N ASP A 32 13.46 10.68 15.81
CA ASP A 32 13.03 9.70 16.79
C ASP A 32 13.29 8.30 16.25
N ARG A 33 14.29 7.62 16.83
CA ARG A 33 14.57 6.17 16.63
C ARG A 33 13.46 5.31 17.25
N LEU A 34 12.23 5.60 16.90
CA LEU A 34 11.07 4.91 17.43
C LEU A 34 10.87 3.63 16.67
N GLU A 35 10.68 2.55 17.42
CA GLU A 35 10.26 1.30 16.82
C GLU A 35 8.90 1.50 16.16
N PRO A 36 8.76 1.10 14.89
CA PRO A 36 7.47 1.13 14.23
C PRO A 36 6.49 0.20 14.94
N THR A 37 5.36 0.76 15.36
CA THR A 37 4.29 0.05 16.07
C THR A 37 3.18 -0.43 15.12
N LEU A 38 3.11 0.13 13.92
CA LEU A 38 2.08 -0.16 12.92
C LEU A 38 2.59 -1.15 11.89
N ASP A 39 1.76 -2.13 11.52
CA ASP A 39 2.08 -3.08 10.46
C ASP A 39 1.65 -2.53 9.09
N VAL A 40 2.44 -2.78 8.04
CA VAL A 40 2.07 -2.42 6.65
C VAL A 40 0.71 -2.99 6.22
N THR A 41 0.26 -4.07 6.86
CA THR A 41 -1.03 -4.69 6.58
C THR A 41 -2.23 -3.83 7.00
N VAL A 42 -2.03 -2.84 7.88
CA VAL A 42 -3.06 -1.88 8.29
C VAL A 42 -3.52 -0.98 7.14
N LEU A 43 -2.73 -0.86 6.07
CA LEU A 43 -3.05 0.02 4.94
C LEU A 43 -4.39 -0.31 4.29
N SER A 44 -4.66 -1.59 4.04
CA SER A 44 -5.92 -2.01 3.40
C SER A 44 -7.17 -1.61 4.19
N PRO A 45 -7.32 -1.95 5.49
CA PRO A 45 -8.47 -1.51 6.26
C PRO A 45 -8.51 0.02 6.45
N LEU A 46 -7.36 0.67 6.51
CA LEU A 46 -7.24 2.12 6.64
C LEU A 46 -7.82 2.85 5.41
N ILE A 47 -7.43 2.42 4.21
CA ILE A 47 -7.98 2.91 2.95
C ILE A 47 -9.50 2.70 2.90
N GLY A 48 -9.98 1.55 3.41
CA GLY A 48 -11.41 1.26 3.51
C GLY A 48 -12.17 2.24 4.40
N CYS A 49 -11.55 2.69 5.50
CA CYS A 49 -12.15 3.67 6.41
C CYS A 49 -12.14 5.10 5.84
N CYS A 50 -11.12 5.45 5.06
CA CYS A 50 -10.90 6.81 4.55
C CYS A 50 -10.75 6.82 3.01
N PRO A 51 -11.85 6.63 2.25
CA PRO A 51 -11.78 6.47 0.79
C PRO A 51 -11.34 7.72 0.03
N LYS A 52 -11.39 8.90 0.67
CA LYS A 52 -10.97 10.20 0.10
C LYS A 52 -9.55 10.59 0.47
N MET A 53 -8.83 9.72 1.18
CA MET A 53 -7.48 10.02 1.62
C MET A 53 -6.54 10.19 0.44
N LYS A 54 -5.75 11.27 0.46
CA LYS A 54 -4.79 11.64 -0.57
C LYS A 54 -3.36 11.50 -0.12
N TYR A 55 -3.10 11.71 1.16
CA TYR A 55 -1.77 11.61 1.75
C TYR A 55 -1.82 10.76 3.01
N LEU A 56 -0.92 9.78 3.08
CA LEU A 56 -0.73 8.92 4.24
C LEU A 56 0.75 8.81 4.58
N GLY A 57 1.14 9.33 5.73
CA GLY A 57 2.48 9.21 6.27
C GLY A 57 2.48 8.39 7.54
N LEU A 58 3.06 7.20 7.53
CA LEU A 58 3.11 6.33 8.71
C LEU A 58 4.50 5.70 8.82
N HIS A 59 5.02 5.63 10.05
CA HIS A 59 6.15 4.76 10.36
C HIS A 59 5.61 3.34 10.57
N MET A 60 5.90 2.44 9.62
CA MET A 60 5.37 1.08 9.62
C MET A 60 6.47 0.05 9.60
N ARG A 61 6.24 -1.07 10.29
CA ARG A 61 7.07 -2.27 10.20
C ARG A 61 6.52 -3.18 9.11
N VAL A 62 7.43 -3.91 8.49
CA VAL A 62 7.09 -4.99 7.58
C VAL A 62 7.28 -6.31 8.32
N PRO A 63 6.19 -7.02 8.65
CA PRO A 63 6.30 -8.35 9.22
C PRO A 63 6.84 -9.34 8.17
N THR A 64 7.85 -10.13 8.54
CA THR A 64 8.55 -11.05 7.63
C THR A 64 7.70 -12.24 7.15
N ASP A 65 6.68 -12.65 7.90
CA ASP A 65 5.80 -13.79 7.57
C ASP A 65 4.32 -13.49 7.90
N HIS A 66 3.77 -12.42 7.34
CA HIS A 66 2.35 -12.13 7.52
C HIS A 66 1.49 -12.77 6.42
N PRO A 67 0.41 -13.49 6.76
CA PRO A 67 -0.48 -14.13 5.78
C PRO A 67 -1.05 -13.21 4.69
N LEU A 68 -1.21 -11.91 4.96
CA LEU A 68 -1.74 -10.92 4.02
C LEU A 68 -0.71 -10.50 2.96
N LEU A 69 0.58 -10.76 3.20
CA LEU A 69 1.63 -10.58 2.21
C LEU A 69 1.72 -11.77 1.25
N ARG A 70 0.93 -12.84 1.48
CA ARG A 70 0.84 -13.95 0.54
C ARG A 70 0.03 -13.52 -0.70
N PRO A 71 0.48 -13.89 -1.91
CA PRO A 71 -0.19 -13.51 -3.16
C PRO A 71 -1.67 -13.88 -3.22
N ASP A 72 -2.11 -14.89 -2.47
CA ASP A 72 -3.49 -15.42 -2.56
C ASP A 72 -4.46 -14.75 -1.57
N ALA A 73 -3.96 -14.05 -0.55
CA ALA A 73 -4.78 -13.54 0.56
C ALA A 73 -5.51 -12.20 0.25
N LEU A 74 -5.18 -11.55 -0.86
CA LEU A 74 -5.53 -10.16 -1.16
C LEU A 74 -6.75 -9.97 -2.08
N ALA A 75 -7.47 -11.04 -2.42
CA ALA A 75 -8.58 -11.00 -3.39
C ALA A 75 -9.73 -10.03 -3.01
N THR A 76 -9.80 -9.58 -1.76
CA THR A 76 -10.90 -8.77 -1.21
C THR A 76 -10.57 -7.29 -0.99
N SER A 77 -9.32 -6.88 -1.17
CA SER A 77 -8.92 -5.49 -0.92
C SER A 77 -9.36 -4.57 -2.06
N LYS A 78 -10.08 -3.48 -1.72
CA LYS A 78 -10.46 -2.45 -2.70
C LYS A 78 -9.28 -1.48 -2.89
N PRO A 79 -8.90 -1.15 -4.13
CA PRO A 79 -7.80 -0.23 -4.39
C PRO A 79 -8.14 1.20 -3.94
N ALA A 80 -7.14 1.91 -3.41
CA ALA A 80 -7.22 3.26 -2.89
C ALA A 80 -7.26 4.30 -4.01
N LYS A 81 -8.41 4.50 -4.65
CA LYS A 81 -8.52 5.36 -5.85
C LYS A 81 -8.04 6.81 -5.66
N SER A 82 -8.09 7.34 -4.44
CA SER A 82 -7.74 8.75 -4.16
C SER A 82 -6.34 8.95 -3.58
N LEU A 83 -5.62 7.88 -3.24
CA LEU A 83 -4.35 7.99 -2.53
C LEU A 83 -3.24 8.43 -3.48
N ALA A 84 -2.72 9.64 -3.30
CA ALA A 84 -1.71 10.23 -4.18
C ALA A 84 -0.29 10.03 -3.65
N THR A 85 -0.11 9.96 -2.33
CA THR A 85 1.20 9.84 -1.72
C THR A 85 1.12 9.00 -0.46
N ILE A 86 2.03 8.02 -0.37
CA ILE A 86 2.28 7.27 0.85
C ILE A 86 3.73 7.52 1.27
N CYS A 87 3.91 7.95 2.51
CA CYS A 87 5.22 8.05 3.11
C CYS A 87 5.37 6.94 4.14
N VAL A 88 6.37 6.09 3.91
CA VAL A 88 6.67 4.95 4.78
C VAL A 88 7.95 5.31 5.51
N GLY A 89 7.85 5.59 6.81
CA GLY A 89 9.02 5.57 7.70
C GLY A 89 9.45 4.12 7.85
N THR A 90 10.73 3.82 7.70
CA THR A 90 11.19 2.45 7.48
C THR A 90 11.94 1.89 8.68
N SER A 91 11.48 0.73 9.17
CA SER A 91 12.40 -0.29 9.66
C SER A 91 13.20 -0.86 8.47
N PRO A 92 14.47 -1.24 8.63
CA PRO A 92 15.28 -1.72 7.53
C PRO A 92 14.61 -2.94 6.87
N PHE A 93 14.41 -2.86 5.55
CA PHE A 93 13.88 -3.96 4.75
C PHE A 93 15.01 -4.97 4.50
N THR A 94 15.34 -5.79 5.49
CA THR A 94 16.61 -6.50 5.42
C THR A 94 16.68 -7.59 4.35
N ASP A 95 15.58 -8.29 3.98
CA ASP A 95 15.78 -9.50 3.16
C ASP A 95 14.72 -9.83 2.09
N ASN A 96 13.50 -9.28 2.11
CA ASN A 96 12.48 -9.66 1.11
C ASN A 96 11.44 -8.57 0.81
N LEU A 97 11.72 -7.76 -0.22
CA LEU A 97 10.85 -6.66 -0.68
C LEU A 97 9.69 -7.11 -1.56
N LEU A 98 9.79 -8.28 -2.20
CA LEU A 98 8.84 -8.69 -3.24
C LEU A 98 7.41 -8.88 -2.71
N PRO A 99 7.15 -9.54 -1.57
CA PRO A 99 5.80 -9.66 -1.02
C PRO A 99 5.16 -8.30 -0.71
N VAL A 100 5.96 -7.36 -0.21
CA VAL A 100 5.52 -5.99 0.10
C VAL A 100 5.17 -5.24 -1.18
N ALA A 101 6.02 -5.32 -2.19
CA ALA A 101 5.78 -4.73 -3.51
C ALA A 101 4.50 -5.29 -4.13
N VAL A 102 4.29 -6.61 -4.07
CA VAL A 102 3.07 -7.24 -4.59
C VAL A 102 1.83 -6.77 -3.82
N TYR A 103 1.89 -6.74 -2.48
CA TYR A 103 0.81 -6.21 -1.64
C TYR A 103 0.46 -4.78 -2.01
N LEU A 104 1.45 -3.88 -2.03
CA LEU A 104 1.29 -2.47 -2.33
C LEU A 104 0.77 -2.23 -3.76
N SER A 105 1.23 -2.99 -4.76
CA SER A 105 0.79 -2.87 -6.15
C SER A 105 -0.72 -3.09 -6.33
N ARG A 106 -1.35 -3.83 -5.41
CA ARG A 106 -2.78 -4.16 -5.46
C ARG A 106 -3.65 -3.13 -4.75
N ILE A 107 -3.11 -2.50 -3.70
CA ILE A 107 -3.87 -1.53 -2.91
C ILE A 107 -3.66 -0.09 -3.38
N LEU A 108 -2.48 0.24 -3.91
CA LEU A 108 -2.14 1.59 -4.32
C LEU A 108 -2.63 1.85 -5.75
N PRO A 109 -3.10 3.05 -6.06
CA PRO A 109 -3.37 3.45 -7.43
C PRO A 109 -2.06 3.65 -8.18
N GLU A 110 -2.11 3.56 -9.52
CA GLU A 110 -0.94 3.68 -10.39
C GLU A 110 -0.22 5.04 -10.27
N SER A 111 -0.96 6.08 -9.89
CA SER A 111 -0.44 7.44 -9.68
C SER A 111 0.12 7.68 -8.27
N CYS A 112 0.08 6.67 -7.40
CA CYS A 112 0.56 6.81 -6.03
C CYS A 112 2.09 6.87 -6.01
N ARG A 113 2.63 7.88 -5.33
CA ARG A 113 4.07 7.99 -5.09
C ARG A 113 4.42 7.44 -3.72
N LEU A 114 5.42 6.58 -3.63
CA LEU A 114 6.04 6.24 -2.34
C LEU A 114 7.17 7.21 -2.04
N VAL A 115 7.18 7.70 -0.81
CA VAL A 115 8.21 8.60 -0.29
C VAL A 115 8.83 7.94 0.93
N GLY A 116 10.15 7.85 0.96
CA GLY A 116 10.89 7.11 1.97
C GLY A 116 12.13 7.84 2.46
N LEU A 117 12.68 7.39 3.57
CA LEU A 117 14.01 7.77 4.05
C LEU A 117 15.05 6.92 3.29
N GLU A 118 15.56 7.44 2.17
CA GLU A 118 16.77 7.03 1.41
C GLU A 118 16.94 5.55 0.93
N GLU A 119 16.30 4.54 1.54
CA GLU A 119 16.50 3.11 1.24
C GLU A 119 15.36 2.48 0.40
N LEU A 120 14.39 3.29 -0.03
CA LEU A 120 13.14 2.80 -0.64
C LEU A 120 13.14 2.80 -2.18
N GLU A 121 14.21 3.25 -2.83
CA GLU A 121 14.30 3.26 -4.30
C GLU A 121 14.06 1.88 -4.94
N PRO A 122 14.65 0.77 -4.44
CA PRO A 122 14.42 -0.55 -5.02
C PRO A 122 12.94 -0.97 -4.96
N LEU A 123 12.24 -0.61 -3.88
CA LEU A 123 10.83 -0.92 -3.72
C LEU A 123 9.97 -0.12 -4.70
N GLN A 124 10.30 1.16 -4.92
CA GLN A 124 9.60 2.02 -5.88
C GLN A 124 9.76 1.51 -7.31
N ASP A 125 10.95 1.06 -7.69
CA ASP A 125 11.22 0.48 -9.02
C ASP A 125 10.48 -0.85 -9.22
N MET A 126 10.49 -1.73 -8.21
CA MET A 126 9.73 -2.98 -8.23
C MET A 126 8.23 -2.72 -8.37
N LEU A 127 7.70 -1.74 -7.64
CA LEU A 127 6.28 -1.37 -7.72
C LEU A 127 5.89 -0.85 -9.08
N THR A 128 6.71 0.05 -9.64
CA THR A 128 6.51 0.58 -10.98
C THR A 128 6.50 -0.56 -12.01
N THR A 129 7.45 -1.50 -11.89
CA THR A 129 7.55 -2.67 -12.78
C THR A 129 6.32 -3.58 -12.67
N LEU A 130 5.90 -3.93 -11.46
CA LEU A 130 4.74 -4.79 -11.22
C LEU A 130 3.44 -4.17 -11.77
N ILE A 131 3.26 -2.87 -11.58
CA ILE A 131 2.10 -2.14 -12.12
C ILE A 131 2.09 -2.19 -13.67
N GLN A 132 3.25 -2.02 -14.32
CA GLN A 132 3.36 -2.12 -15.78
C GLN A 132 3.06 -3.54 -16.29
N VAL A 133 3.59 -4.57 -15.62
CA VAL A 133 3.32 -5.97 -15.97
C VAL A 133 1.82 -6.29 -15.87
N GLN A 134 1.18 -5.91 -14.76
CA GLN A 134 -0.27 -6.09 -14.59
C GLN A 134 -1.08 -5.37 -15.67
N LYS A 135 -0.64 -4.18 -16.11
CA LYS A 135 -1.27 -3.44 -17.21
C LYS A 135 -1.11 -4.17 -18.55
N GLN A 136 0.07 -4.70 -18.84
CA GLN A 136 0.33 -5.46 -20.06
C GLN A 136 -0.51 -6.75 -20.11
N GLU A 137 -0.65 -7.46 -19.00
CA GLU A 137 -1.51 -8.65 -18.92
C GLU A 137 -2.98 -8.33 -19.13
N ARG A 138 -3.49 -7.24 -18.54
CA ARG A 138 -4.88 -6.80 -18.75
C ARG A 138 -5.18 -6.44 -20.21
N THR A 139 -4.24 -5.78 -20.89
CA THR A 139 -4.41 -5.43 -22.31
C THR A 139 -4.35 -6.66 -23.22
N ARG A 140 -3.50 -7.65 -22.91
CA ARG A 140 -3.46 -8.94 -23.61
C ARG A 140 -4.75 -9.73 -23.43
N ALA A 141 -5.25 -9.86 -22.20
CA ALA A 141 -6.51 -10.54 -21.90
C ALA A 141 -7.72 -9.91 -22.62
N SER A 142 -7.71 -8.59 -22.77
CA SER A 142 -8.78 -7.85 -23.48
C SER A 142 -8.74 -8.09 -25.00
N LYS A 143 -7.54 -8.18 -25.60
CA LYS A 143 -7.38 -8.49 -27.03
C LYS A 143 -7.75 -9.93 -27.37
N SER A 144 -7.48 -10.90 -26.49
CA SER A 144 -7.90 -12.30 -26.73
C SER A 144 -9.41 -12.50 -26.68
N ARG A 145 -10.17 -11.65 -25.98
CA ARG A 145 -11.64 -11.71 -25.96
C ARG A 145 -12.31 -11.07 -27.19
N SER A 146 -11.66 -10.11 -27.86
CA SER A 146 -12.22 -9.47 -29.06
C SER A 146 -12.08 -10.31 -30.35
N PHE A 147 -11.17 -11.29 -30.37
CA PHE A 147 -10.98 -12.18 -31.53
C PHE A 147 -11.93 -13.40 -31.55
N GLY A 148 -12.69 -13.64 -30.47
CA GLY A 148 -13.59 -14.80 -30.35
C GLY A 148 -15.05 -14.56 -30.74
N ARG A 149 -15.41 -13.42 -31.37
CA ARG A 149 -16.80 -13.06 -31.69
C ARG A 149 -17.16 -12.94 -33.18
N SER A 150 -16.26 -13.33 -34.08
CA SER A 150 -16.50 -13.28 -35.53
C SER A 150 -16.40 -14.67 -36.16
N SER A 151 -17.37 -15.54 -35.91
CA SER A 151 -17.71 -16.66 -36.81
C SER A 151 -19.02 -17.28 -36.32
N LEU A 152 -20.13 -16.80 -36.89
CA LEU A 152 -21.44 -17.47 -37.00
C LEU A 152 -22.34 -16.48 -37.75
N ALA A 153 -22.12 -16.40 -39.05
CA ALA A 153 -23.08 -15.91 -40.04
C ALA A 153 -22.93 -16.80 -41.28
#